data_AF-A0A969PZ54-F1
#
_entry.id   AF-A0A969PZ54-F1
#
_cell.length_a   1.000
_cell.length_b   1.000
_cell.length_c   1.000
_cell.angle_alpha   90.00
_cell.angle_beta   90.00
_cell.angle_gamma   90.00
#
_symmetry.space_group_name_H-M   'P 1'
#
loop_
_entity.id
_entity.type
_entity.pdbx_description
1 polymer ?
#
loop_
_entity_poly.entity_id
_entity_poly.type
_entity_poly.pdbx_seq_one_letter_code
_entity_poly.pdbx_strand_id
1 'polypeptide(L)'
;MPQKLFEDLLRGKGQQLAAALTAAGVETTLKEDSFRDYTVKLSVRHERRSGGFINLYYAPSRKEFSCKTHQITQAALIPPIESVWTTLSGQPAAAAKPAPIATSGYQLYVDGSYVNGRVGYGAVLLNEGVEMQRFSGRVYDDLQSRQVSGELMATMTALTWCAHHNITPVEVLYDYEGIEKWARGLWKANLPLTQRYVAYMRACPVKVKWHKVRSHTGVEWNEIADQLAKQGAMTPP
;
A
#
# COMPACT_ATOMS: atom_id res chain seq x y z
N MET A 1 37.81 -2.70 -3.58
CA MET A 1 36.59 -1.96 -3.19
C MET A 1 35.84 -2.79 -2.17
N PRO A 2 35.22 -2.21 -1.13
CA PRO A 2 34.43 -3.00 -0.17
C PRO A 2 33.26 -3.68 -0.88
N GLN A 3 33.11 -4.98 -0.67
CA GLN A 3 32.04 -5.81 -1.24
C GLN A 3 30.67 -5.32 -0.73
N LYS A 4 29.69 -5.15 -1.61
CA LYS A 4 28.33 -4.76 -1.21
C LYS A 4 27.61 -5.95 -0.59
N LEU A 5 26.85 -5.71 0.50
CA LEU A 5 26.25 -6.78 1.32
C LEU A 5 25.45 -7.81 0.52
N PHE A 6 24.67 -7.38 -0.48
CA PHE A 6 23.80 -8.24 -1.27
C PHE A 6 24.12 -8.20 -2.76
N GLU A 7 25.37 -7.90 -3.13
CA GLU A 7 25.79 -7.74 -4.53
C GLU A 7 25.49 -8.99 -5.36
N ASP A 8 25.87 -10.16 -4.88
CA ASP A 8 25.71 -11.42 -5.61
C ASP A 8 24.23 -11.77 -5.84
N LEU A 9 23.37 -11.49 -4.84
CA LEU A 9 21.93 -11.67 -4.94
C LEU A 9 21.32 -10.70 -5.96
N LEU A 10 21.69 -9.41 -5.89
CA LEU A 10 21.22 -8.38 -6.82
C LEU A 10 21.70 -8.65 -8.25
N ARG A 11 22.94 -9.11 -8.41
CA ARG A 11 23.54 -9.48 -9.69
C ARG A 11 22.82 -10.68 -10.29
N GLY A 12 22.63 -11.75 -9.51
CA GLY A 12 21.92 -12.95 -9.96
C GLY A 12 20.50 -12.64 -10.40
N LYS A 13 19.71 -11.92 -9.59
CA LYS A 13 18.33 -11.55 -9.95
C LYS A 13 18.28 -10.54 -11.10
N GLY A 14 19.24 -9.61 -11.16
CA GLY A 14 19.39 -8.64 -12.23
C GLY A 14 19.68 -9.30 -13.58
N GLN A 15 20.54 -10.32 -13.60
CA GLN A 15 20.83 -11.10 -14.82
C GLN A 15 19.61 -11.90 -15.28
N GLN A 16 18.87 -12.52 -14.35
CA GLN A 16 17.61 -13.19 -14.67
C GLN A 16 16.59 -12.23 -15.28
N LEU A 17 16.45 -11.02 -14.72
CA LEU A 17 15.56 -9.99 -15.24
C LEU A 17 16.01 -9.51 -16.62
N ALA A 18 17.30 -9.26 -16.81
CA ALA A 18 17.84 -8.81 -18.10
C ALA A 18 17.61 -9.85 -19.20
N ALA A 19 17.83 -11.13 -18.91
CA ALA A 19 17.58 -12.23 -19.84
C ALA A 19 16.10 -12.33 -20.23
N ALA A 20 15.19 -12.23 -19.25
CA ALA A 20 13.75 -12.29 -19.50
C ALA A 20 13.25 -11.08 -20.30
N LEU A 21 13.77 -9.88 -20.05
CA LEU A 21 13.45 -8.67 -20.82
C LEU A 21 13.97 -8.75 -22.25
N THR A 22 15.16 -9.32 -22.44
CA THR A 22 15.73 -9.54 -23.77
C THR A 22 14.85 -10.49 -24.59
N ALA A 23 14.33 -11.56 -23.97
CA ALA A 23 13.38 -12.47 -24.63
C ALA A 23 12.05 -11.77 -25.01
N ALA A 24 11.68 -10.70 -24.32
CA ALA A 24 10.52 -9.87 -24.60
C ALA A 24 10.81 -8.68 -25.54
N GLY A 25 12.00 -8.61 -26.14
CA GLY A 25 12.39 -7.55 -27.08
C GLY A 25 12.83 -6.23 -26.42
N VAL A 26 13.05 -6.22 -25.10
CA VAL A 26 13.54 -5.05 -24.36
C VAL A 26 15.02 -5.25 -24.02
N GLU A 27 15.89 -4.52 -24.72
CA GLU A 27 17.32 -4.56 -24.46
C GLU A 27 17.64 -3.92 -23.11
N THR A 28 18.29 -4.68 -22.23
CA THR A 28 18.73 -4.17 -20.94
C THR A 28 20.15 -4.57 -20.59
N THR A 29 20.82 -3.75 -19.77
CA THR A 29 22.17 -4.04 -19.28
C THR A 29 22.31 -3.64 -17.83
N LEU A 30 22.88 -4.52 -17.00
CA LEU A 30 23.22 -4.18 -15.62
C LEU A 30 24.24 -3.05 -15.59
N LYS A 31 23.96 -2.03 -14.79
CA LYS A 31 24.85 -0.88 -14.63
C LYS A 31 25.81 -1.16 -13.47
N GLU A 32 27.02 -1.61 -13.77
CA GLU A 32 28.02 -2.08 -12.79
C GLU A 32 28.38 -1.02 -11.71
N ASP A 33 28.43 0.26 -12.07
CA ASP A 33 28.69 1.37 -11.14
C ASP A 33 27.48 1.73 -10.25
N SER A 34 26.31 1.13 -10.52
CA SER A 34 25.07 1.41 -9.79
C SER A 34 24.83 0.49 -8.58
N PHE A 35 25.63 -0.54 -8.37
CA PHE A 35 25.47 -1.43 -7.21
C PHE A 35 25.59 -0.64 -5.90
N ARG A 36 24.59 -0.84 -5.04
CA ARG A 36 24.52 -0.39 -3.66
C ARG A 36 24.09 -1.58 -2.80
N ASP A 37 24.13 -1.41 -1.49
CA ASP A 37 23.89 -2.52 -0.55
C ASP A 37 22.58 -3.27 -0.83
N TYR A 38 21.53 -2.57 -1.28
CA TYR A 38 20.20 -3.12 -1.50
C TYR A 38 19.62 -2.87 -2.89
N THR A 39 20.39 -2.33 -3.84
CA THR A 39 19.85 -1.99 -5.16
C THR A 39 20.88 -2.01 -6.27
N VAL A 40 20.41 -2.32 -7.48
CA VAL A 40 21.15 -2.17 -8.74
C VAL A 40 20.22 -1.64 -9.82
N LYS A 41 20.78 -0.91 -10.78
CA LYS A 41 20.05 -0.40 -11.95
C LYS A 41 20.32 -1.24 -13.19
N LEU A 42 19.31 -1.39 -14.03
CA LEU A 42 19.45 -1.87 -15.40
C LEU A 42 19.17 -0.70 -16.34
N SER A 43 20.10 -0.38 -17.25
CA SER A 43 19.82 0.53 -18.34
C SER A 43 18.90 -0.14 -19.34
N VAL A 44 17.91 0.59 -19.86
CA VAL A 44 17.00 0.12 -20.90
C VAL A 44 17.32 0.83 -22.20
N ARG A 45 17.32 0.09 -23.31
CA ARG A 45 17.46 0.63 -24.66
C ARG A 45 16.28 0.14 -25.50
N HIS A 46 15.70 1.08 -26.26
CA HIS A 46 14.62 0.78 -27.21
C HIS A 46 14.83 1.66 -28.45
N GLU A 47 14.76 1.06 -29.65
CA GLU A 47 14.90 1.76 -30.94
C GLU A 47 16.15 2.68 -31.02
N ARG A 48 17.30 2.21 -30.52
CA ARG A 48 18.58 2.95 -30.46
C ARG A 48 18.56 4.20 -29.56
N ARG A 49 17.51 4.42 -28.77
CA ARG A 49 17.44 5.50 -27.77
C ARG A 49 17.51 4.93 -26.35
N SER A 50 17.96 5.76 -25.41
CA SER A 50 17.89 5.43 -23.99
C SER A 50 16.43 5.39 -23.54
N GLY A 51 16.01 4.25 -22.98
CA GLY A 51 14.71 4.06 -22.34
C GLY A 51 14.70 4.39 -20.85
N GLY A 52 15.84 4.84 -20.30
CA GLY A 52 15.99 5.15 -18.88
C GLY A 52 16.52 3.97 -18.06
N PHE A 53 16.10 3.88 -16.79
CA PHE A 53 16.58 2.85 -15.85
C PHE A 53 15.46 2.10 -15.14
N ILE A 54 15.61 0.79 -15.07
CA ILE A 54 14.90 -0.06 -14.12
C ILE A 54 15.70 -0.09 -12.82
N ASN A 55 15.03 0.12 -11.69
CA ASN A 55 15.65 -0.01 -10.37
C ASN A 55 15.21 -1.32 -9.73
N LEU A 56 16.17 -2.22 -9.49
CA LEU A 56 15.96 -3.48 -8.79
C LEU A 56 16.40 -3.31 -7.34
N TYR A 57 15.54 -3.66 -6.40
CA TYR A 57 15.80 -3.60 -4.96
C TYR A 57 15.71 -4.98 -4.33
N TYR A 58 16.47 -5.18 -3.25
CA TYR A 58 16.38 -6.35 -2.39
C TYR A 58 16.03 -5.93 -0.96
N ALA A 59 15.01 -6.55 -0.37
CA ALA A 59 14.55 -6.30 1.00
C ALA A 59 14.95 -7.49 1.91
N PRO A 60 16.02 -7.38 2.72
CA PRO A 60 16.54 -8.51 3.49
C PRO A 60 15.54 -9.08 4.52
N SER A 61 14.72 -8.21 5.13
CA SER A 61 13.72 -8.60 6.14
C SER A 61 12.65 -9.53 5.57
N ARG A 62 12.32 -9.40 4.29
CA ARG A 62 11.34 -10.23 3.58
C ARG A 62 11.97 -11.27 2.67
N LYS A 63 13.28 -11.16 2.40
CA LYS A 63 14.01 -11.94 1.38
C LYS A 63 13.36 -11.83 -0.01
N GLU A 64 12.85 -10.65 -0.32
CA GLU A 64 12.10 -10.37 -1.55
C GLU A 64 12.81 -9.32 -2.40
N PHE A 65 12.60 -9.40 -3.71
CA PHE A 65 13.03 -8.37 -4.65
C PHE A 65 11.85 -7.51 -5.10
N SER A 66 12.13 -6.27 -5.52
CA SER A 66 11.14 -5.43 -6.19
C SER A 66 11.75 -4.66 -7.36
N CYS A 67 10.94 -4.43 -8.38
CA CYS A 67 11.31 -3.71 -9.59
C CYS A 67 10.54 -2.39 -9.64
N LYS A 68 11.23 -1.28 -9.97
CA LYS A 68 10.62 0.05 -10.11
C LYS A 68 11.01 0.69 -11.43
N THR A 69 10.02 1.21 -12.15
CA THR A 69 10.11 1.79 -13.49
C THR A 69 10.04 3.32 -13.52
N HIS A 70 10.09 3.99 -12.35
CA HIS A 70 9.98 5.45 -12.23
C HIS A 70 11.06 6.28 -12.96
N GLN A 71 12.16 5.66 -13.41
CA GLN A 71 13.19 6.31 -14.22
C GLN A 71 13.16 5.87 -15.68
N ILE A 72 12.10 5.19 -16.12
CA ILE A 72 11.85 4.86 -17.52
C ILE A 72 11.27 6.10 -18.19
N THR A 73 11.90 6.51 -19.30
CA THR A 73 11.56 7.75 -20.01
C THR A 73 10.47 7.55 -21.05
N GLN A 74 10.31 6.32 -21.55
CA GLN A 74 9.32 5.97 -22.57
C GLN A 74 8.21 5.13 -21.91
N ALA A 75 7.05 5.74 -21.70
CA ALA A 75 5.93 5.09 -21.00
C ALA A 75 5.50 3.76 -21.65
N ALA A 76 5.65 3.62 -22.97
CA ALA A 76 5.35 2.38 -23.70
C ALA A 76 6.20 1.17 -23.28
N LEU A 77 7.36 1.40 -22.64
CA LEU A 77 8.22 0.32 -22.12
C LEU A 77 7.78 -0.19 -20.76
N ILE A 78 6.95 0.56 -20.03
CA ILE A 78 6.54 0.19 -18.67
C ILE A 78 5.71 -1.11 -18.67
N PRO A 79 4.64 -1.26 -19.48
CA PRO A 79 3.84 -2.49 -19.49
C PRO A 79 4.62 -3.78 -19.78
N PRO A 80 5.50 -3.88 -20.81
CA PRO A 80 6.26 -5.10 -21.04
C PRO A 80 7.27 -5.38 -19.93
N ILE A 81 7.90 -4.35 -19.34
CA ILE A 81 8.83 -4.52 -18.21
C ILE A 81 8.10 -5.10 -16.99
N GLU A 82 6.92 -4.56 -16.67
CA GLU A 82 6.11 -5.03 -15.55
C GLU A 82 5.63 -6.47 -15.77
N SER A 83 5.15 -6.79 -16.97
CA SER A 83 4.73 -8.16 -17.34
C SER A 83 5.84 -9.20 -17.15
N VAL A 84 7.05 -8.88 -17.62
CA VAL A 84 8.22 -9.75 -17.44
C VAL A 84 8.59 -9.88 -15.97
N TRP A 85 8.64 -8.77 -15.23
CA TRP A 85 8.96 -8.78 -13.81
C TRP A 85 8.01 -9.65 -13.01
N THR A 86 6.71 -9.58 -13.32
CA THR A 86 5.72 -10.36 -12.61
C THR A 86 5.91 -11.86 -12.84
N THR A 87 6.07 -12.26 -14.10
CA THR A 87 6.34 -13.65 -14.49
C THR A 87 7.58 -14.19 -13.77
N LEU A 88 8.66 -13.41 -13.74
CA LEU A 88 9.94 -13.80 -13.13
C LEU A 88 9.90 -13.89 -11.60
N SER A 89 9.02 -13.12 -10.97
CA SER A 89 8.88 -13.10 -9.51
C SER A 89 8.04 -14.26 -8.98
N GLY A 90 7.49 -15.11 -9.86
CA GLY A 90 6.49 -16.12 -9.47
C GLY A 90 5.25 -15.46 -8.85
N GLN A 91 5.12 -14.15 -9.02
CA GLN A 91 3.93 -13.39 -8.68
C GLN A 91 2.98 -13.60 -9.86
N PRO A 92 1.68 -13.85 -9.64
CA PRO A 92 0.73 -13.90 -10.75
C PRO A 92 0.79 -12.58 -11.52
N ALA A 93 0.96 -12.66 -12.86
CA ALA A 93 0.97 -11.52 -13.81
C ALA A 93 0.02 -10.46 -13.30
N ALA A 94 0.55 -9.27 -12.95
CA ALA A 94 -0.02 -8.33 -11.99
C ALA A 94 -1.51 -8.56 -11.93
N ALA A 95 -1.97 -9.35 -10.94
CA ALA A 95 -3.35 -9.80 -10.91
C ALA A 95 -4.16 -8.55 -11.21
N ALA A 96 -4.84 -8.53 -12.36
CA ALA A 96 -5.56 -7.35 -12.84
C ALA A 96 -6.20 -6.75 -11.60
N LYS A 97 -5.82 -5.50 -11.23
CA LYS A 97 -6.16 -4.83 -9.94
C LYS A 97 -7.27 -5.61 -9.31
N PRO A 98 -7.04 -6.42 -8.23
CA PRO A 98 -7.95 -7.50 -7.86
C PRO A 98 -9.35 -6.97 -8.07
N ALA A 99 -10.05 -7.53 -9.08
CA ALA A 99 -11.23 -6.89 -9.67
C ALA A 99 -12.01 -6.28 -8.52
N PRO A 100 -12.25 -4.94 -8.52
CA PRO A 100 -12.69 -4.20 -7.34
C PRO A 100 -13.69 -5.08 -6.68
N ILE A 101 -13.40 -5.54 -5.45
CA ILE A 101 -14.16 -6.60 -4.79
C ILE A 101 -15.59 -6.30 -5.16
N ALA A 102 -16.21 -7.19 -5.94
CA ALA A 102 -17.56 -6.96 -6.46
C ALA A 102 -18.51 -7.17 -5.28
N THR A 103 -18.33 -6.39 -4.23
CA THR A 103 -19.23 -6.29 -3.11
C THR A 103 -20.13 -5.13 -3.46
N SER A 104 -21.34 -5.51 -3.85
CA SER A 104 -22.50 -4.62 -3.88
C SER A 104 -22.63 -3.91 -2.53
N GLY A 105 -22.90 -2.61 -2.55
CA GLY A 105 -23.12 -1.81 -1.35
C GLY A 105 -21.94 -0.95 -0.93
N TYR A 106 -21.86 -0.65 0.37
CA TYR A 106 -20.94 0.35 0.91
C TYR A 106 -19.61 -0.26 1.33
N GLN A 107 -18.52 0.28 0.79
CA GLN A 107 -17.15 -0.15 1.09
C GLN A 107 -16.39 1.01 1.71
N LEU A 108 -15.72 0.76 2.82
CA LEU A 108 -14.97 1.76 3.57
C LEU A 108 -13.52 1.30 3.71
N TYR A 109 -12.63 1.97 2.97
CA TYR A 109 -11.19 1.79 3.07
C TYR A 109 -10.65 2.72 4.14
N VAL A 110 -9.85 2.20 5.08
CA VAL A 110 -9.26 2.98 6.17
C VAL A 110 -7.75 2.78 6.24
N ASP A 111 -7.00 3.84 6.53
CA ASP A 111 -5.55 3.79 6.69
C ASP A 111 -5.08 4.84 7.73
N GLY A 112 -3.90 4.60 8.30
CA GLY A 112 -3.22 5.45 9.26
C GLY A 112 -1.76 5.67 8.88
N SER A 113 -1.32 6.93 8.88
CA SER A 113 0.05 7.27 8.51
C SER A 113 0.77 8.02 9.61
N TYR A 114 2.08 7.78 9.72
CA TYR A 114 2.97 8.51 10.62
C TYR A 114 4.06 9.21 9.82
N VAL A 115 4.03 10.53 9.82
CA VAL A 115 4.96 11.38 9.06
C VAL A 115 5.53 12.44 10.00
N ASN A 116 6.85 12.51 10.12
CA ASN A 116 7.56 13.57 10.84
C ASN A 116 7.04 13.85 12.27
N GLY A 117 6.78 12.81 13.07
CA GLY A 117 6.30 12.99 14.44
C GLY A 117 4.78 13.12 14.57
N ARG A 118 4.04 13.12 13.46
CA ARG A 118 2.60 13.35 13.43
C ARG A 118 1.87 12.14 12.88
N VAL A 119 0.70 11.86 13.45
CA VAL A 119 -0.19 10.82 12.95
C VAL A 119 -1.33 11.47 12.19
N GLY A 120 -1.64 10.92 11.03
CA GLY A 120 -2.82 11.25 10.25
C GLY A 120 -3.65 10.01 9.98
N TYR A 121 -4.92 10.24 9.69
CA TYR A 121 -5.87 9.21 9.31
C TYR A 121 -6.44 9.52 7.93
N GLY A 122 -6.80 8.49 7.19
CA GLY A 122 -7.40 8.58 5.88
C GLY A 122 -8.47 7.51 5.69
N ALA A 123 -9.58 7.87 5.06
CA ALA A 123 -10.58 6.89 4.67
C ALA A 123 -11.32 7.28 3.38
N VAL A 124 -11.78 6.28 2.64
CA VAL A 124 -12.60 6.45 1.44
C VAL A 124 -13.83 5.58 1.54
N LEU A 125 -15.01 6.20 1.44
CA LEU A 125 -16.30 5.51 1.37
C LEU A 125 -16.75 5.43 -0.09
N LEU A 126 -17.09 4.22 -0.52
CA LEU A 126 -17.66 3.94 -1.83
C LEU A 126 -19.07 3.39 -1.68
N ASN A 127 -19.90 3.57 -2.71
CA ASN A 127 -21.16 2.87 -2.91
C ASN A 127 -21.15 2.26 -4.31
N GLU A 128 -21.29 0.94 -4.39
CA GLU A 128 -21.24 0.19 -5.66
C GLU A 128 -19.98 0.50 -6.49
N GLY A 129 -18.84 0.65 -5.79
CA GLY A 129 -17.55 0.96 -6.40
C GLY A 129 -17.36 2.43 -6.80
N VAL A 130 -18.36 3.29 -6.61
CA VAL A 130 -18.27 4.72 -6.88
C VAL A 130 -17.93 5.48 -5.60
N GLU A 131 -16.95 6.38 -5.66
CA GLU A 131 -16.58 7.22 -4.52
C GLU A 131 -17.74 8.11 -4.07
N MET A 132 -18.05 8.05 -2.78
CA MET A 132 -19.04 8.92 -2.14
C MET A 132 -18.38 10.01 -1.30
N GLN A 133 -17.35 9.65 -0.53
CA GLN A 133 -16.76 10.56 0.44
C GLN A 133 -15.32 10.19 0.78
N ARG A 134 -14.51 11.22 1.06
CA ARG A 134 -13.15 11.10 1.60
C ARG A 134 -13.08 11.70 2.98
N PHE A 135 -12.29 11.07 3.83
CA PHE A 135 -11.98 11.55 5.18
C PHE A 135 -10.48 11.65 5.31
N SER A 136 -10.01 12.77 5.83
CA SER A 136 -8.60 12.98 6.16
C SER A 136 -8.52 13.91 7.35
N GLY A 137 -7.55 13.65 8.23
CA GLY A 137 -7.27 14.56 9.32
C GLY A 137 -6.08 14.12 10.13
N ARG A 138 -5.72 14.97 11.08
CA ARG A 138 -4.65 14.73 12.03
C ARG A 138 -5.18 14.06 13.29
N VAL A 139 -4.42 13.13 13.84
CA VAL A 139 -4.67 12.54 15.16
C VAL A 139 -3.80 13.27 16.18
N TYR A 140 -4.45 13.86 17.19
CA TYR A 140 -3.78 14.60 18.27
C TYR A 140 -3.62 13.76 19.55
N ASP A 141 -4.45 12.74 19.74
CA ASP A 141 -4.49 11.94 20.97
C ASP A 141 -3.59 10.69 20.92
N ASP A 142 -3.01 10.36 22.08
CA ASP A 142 -2.49 9.04 22.50
C ASP A 142 -1.71 8.24 21.43
N LEU A 143 -0.54 8.77 21.04
CA LEU A 143 0.32 8.29 19.95
C LEU A 143 1.15 7.03 20.28
N GLN A 144 0.78 6.23 21.28
CA GLN A 144 1.58 5.07 21.69
C GLN A 144 1.75 4.04 20.58
N SER A 145 0.75 3.89 19.70
CA SER A 145 0.85 3.12 18.47
C SER A 145 0.50 3.99 17.27
N ARG A 146 1.54 4.51 16.60
CA ARG A 146 1.43 5.60 15.63
C ARG A 146 0.46 5.31 14.48
N GLN A 147 0.66 4.21 13.75
CA GLN A 147 -0.20 3.87 12.60
C GLN A 147 -1.59 3.40 13.03
N VAL A 148 -1.65 2.54 14.05
CA VAL A 148 -2.92 2.03 14.61
C VAL A 148 -3.82 3.17 15.07
N SER A 149 -3.27 4.23 15.65
CA SER A 149 -4.06 5.37 16.10
C SER A 149 -4.76 6.07 14.94
N GLY A 150 -4.08 6.18 13.78
CA GLY A 150 -4.65 6.70 12.54
C GLY A 150 -5.82 5.83 12.07
N GLU A 151 -5.63 4.53 11.97
CA GLU A 151 -6.65 3.60 11.48
C GLU A 151 -7.92 3.55 12.37
N LEU A 152 -7.75 3.54 13.69
CA LEU A 152 -8.88 3.57 14.62
C LEU A 152 -9.66 4.88 14.46
N MET A 153 -8.97 6.01 14.31
CA MET A 153 -9.60 7.31 14.09
C MET A 153 -10.27 7.40 12.72
N ALA A 154 -9.66 6.89 11.65
CA ALA A 154 -10.27 6.78 10.32
C ALA A 154 -11.59 6.01 10.40
N THR A 155 -11.58 4.85 11.05
CA THR A 155 -12.74 3.97 11.21
C THR A 155 -13.87 4.67 11.97
N MET A 156 -13.58 5.25 13.14
CA MET A 156 -14.60 5.95 13.93
C MET A 156 -15.17 7.17 13.21
N THR A 157 -14.32 7.94 12.53
CA THR A 157 -14.75 9.15 11.79
C THR A 157 -15.70 8.78 10.67
N ALA A 158 -15.32 7.83 9.83
CA ALA A 158 -16.13 7.43 8.69
C ALA A 158 -17.42 6.69 9.10
N LEU A 159 -17.38 5.83 10.13
CA LEU A 159 -18.60 5.17 10.63
C LEU A 159 -19.57 6.16 11.30
N THR A 160 -19.07 7.22 11.93
CA THR A 160 -19.93 8.28 12.50
C THR A 160 -20.67 9.01 11.39
N TRP A 161 -19.95 9.32 10.30
CA TRP A 161 -20.57 9.91 9.12
C TRP A 161 -21.62 8.98 8.51
N CYS A 162 -21.32 7.68 8.39
CA CYS A 162 -22.28 6.68 7.92
C CYS A 162 -23.53 6.61 8.79
N ALA A 163 -23.37 6.64 10.12
CA ALA A 163 -24.49 6.63 11.07
C ALA A 163 -25.40 7.84 10.88
N HIS A 164 -24.83 9.04 10.69
CA HIS A 164 -25.61 10.27 10.44
C HIS A 164 -26.36 10.25 9.09
N HIS A 165 -25.90 9.47 8.12
CA HIS A 165 -26.51 9.35 6.79
C HIS A 165 -27.31 8.06 6.61
N ASN A 166 -27.59 7.34 7.69
CA ASN A 166 -28.32 6.05 7.66
C ASN A 166 -27.70 5.00 6.73
N ILE A 167 -26.38 5.04 6.55
CA ILE A 167 -25.63 4.10 5.70
C ILE A 167 -25.28 2.85 6.51
N THR A 168 -25.91 1.74 6.17
CA THR A 168 -25.65 0.42 6.76
C THR A 168 -26.23 -0.70 5.88
N PRO A 169 -25.61 -1.90 5.79
CA PRO A 169 -24.31 -2.29 6.35
C PRO A 169 -23.12 -1.70 5.58
N VAL A 170 -21.96 -1.62 6.24
CA VAL A 170 -20.70 -1.15 5.65
C VAL A 170 -19.65 -2.24 5.74
N GLU A 171 -18.92 -2.46 4.66
CA GLU A 171 -17.76 -3.34 4.59
C GLU A 171 -16.50 -2.53 4.85
N VAL A 172 -15.85 -2.76 5.99
CA VAL A 172 -14.61 -2.05 6.35
C VAL A 172 -13.42 -2.87 5.89
N LEU A 173 -12.60 -2.27 5.04
CA LEU A 173 -11.36 -2.84 4.50
C LEU A 173 -10.16 -2.21 5.21
N TYR A 174 -9.34 -3.05 5.80
CA TYR A 174 -8.21 -2.66 6.65
C TYR A 174 -7.10 -3.69 6.59
N ASP A 175 -5.89 -3.33 6.99
CA ASP A 175 -4.74 -4.23 6.98
C ASP A 175 -4.29 -4.69 8.37
N TYR A 176 -4.54 -3.89 9.41
CA TYR A 176 -4.24 -4.24 10.79
C TYR A 176 -5.38 -4.98 11.48
N GLU A 177 -5.11 -6.22 11.90
CA GLU A 177 -6.10 -7.09 12.54
C GLU A 177 -6.69 -6.55 13.85
N GLY A 178 -6.02 -5.61 14.52
CA GLY A 178 -6.49 -5.06 15.80
C GLY A 178 -7.83 -4.35 15.67
N ILE A 179 -8.11 -3.70 14.53
CA ILE A 179 -9.34 -2.94 14.29
C ILE A 179 -10.57 -3.84 14.51
N GLU A 180 -10.63 -4.98 13.81
CA GLU A 180 -11.71 -5.95 13.96
C GLU A 180 -11.69 -6.63 15.33
N LYS A 181 -10.51 -7.03 15.82
CA LYS A 181 -10.41 -7.80 17.06
C LYS A 181 -10.85 -7.00 18.28
N TRP A 182 -10.57 -5.70 18.34
CA TRP A 182 -11.11 -4.84 19.39
C TRP A 182 -12.61 -4.60 19.21
N ALA A 183 -13.07 -4.30 17.99
CA ALA A 183 -14.49 -4.08 17.73
C ALA A 183 -15.36 -5.29 18.13
N ARG A 184 -14.85 -6.50 17.95
CA ARG A 184 -15.52 -7.76 18.34
C ARG A 184 -15.26 -8.19 19.79
N GLY A 185 -14.44 -7.46 20.55
CA GLY A 185 -14.08 -7.81 21.92
C GLY A 185 -13.17 -9.05 22.06
N LEU A 186 -12.52 -9.48 20.97
CA LEU A 186 -11.57 -10.59 20.96
C LEU A 186 -10.23 -10.21 21.60
N TRP A 187 -9.88 -8.93 21.55
CA TRP A 187 -8.68 -8.37 22.17
C TRP A 187 -9.01 -7.45 23.33
N LYS A 188 -8.18 -7.50 24.37
CA LYS A 188 -8.28 -6.59 25.51
C LYS A 188 -7.80 -5.19 25.12
N ALA A 189 -8.62 -4.18 25.40
CA ALA A 189 -8.26 -2.78 25.22
C ALA A 189 -7.57 -2.22 26.47
N ASN A 190 -6.24 -2.13 26.43
CA ASN A 190 -5.44 -1.67 27.57
C ASN A 190 -5.06 -0.18 27.48
N LEU A 191 -5.16 0.43 26.30
CA LEU A 191 -4.83 1.83 26.08
C LEU A 191 -6.10 2.70 26.02
N PRO A 192 -6.06 3.96 26.49
CA PRO A 192 -7.19 4.89 26.42
C PRO A 192 -7.83 4.95 25.03
N LEU A 193 -7.03 5.06 23.96
CA LEU A 193 -7.55 5.07 22.59
C LEU A 193 -8.30 3.79 22.23
N THR A 194 -7.74 2.62 22.55
CA THR A 194 -8.37 1.33 22.26
C THR A 194 -9.66 1.14 23.06
N GLN A 195 -9.73 1.67 24.29
CA GLN A 195 -10.94 1.62 25.12
C GLN A 195 -12.04 2.53 24.55
N ARG A 196 -11.66 3.74 24.12
CA ARG A 196 -12.57 4.66 23.39
C ARG A 196 -13.11 4.02 22.12
N TYR A 197 -12.25 3.35 21.35
CA TYR A 197 -12.65 2.64 20.14
C TYR A 197 -13.65 1.51 20.44
N VAL A 198 -13.39 0.67 21.45
CA VAL A 198 -14.33 -0.38 21.87
C VAL A 198 -15.67 0.21 22.32
N ALA A 199 -15.65 1.28 23.13
CA ALA A 199 -16.87 1.95 23.58
C ALA A 199 -17.67 2.52 22.40
N TYR A 200 -16.99 3.17 21.45
CA TYR A 200 -17.59 3.67 20.23
C TYR A 200 -18.23 2.55 19.41
N MET A 201 -17.51 1.46 19.14
CA MET A 201 -18.01 0.36 18.31
C MET A 201 -19.24 -0.33 18.93
N ARG A 202 -19.34 -0.36 20.27
CA ARG A 202 -20.54 -0.87 20.97
C ARG A 202 -21.76 0.04 20.82
N ALA A 203 -21.54 1.35 20.75
CA ALA A 203 -22.63 2.34 20.61
C ALA A 203 -23.01 2.61 19.14
N CYS A 204 -22.12 2.28 18.20
CA CYS A 204 -22.31 2.56 16.78
C CYS A 204 -23.48 1.73 16.20
N PRO A 205 -24.50 2.36 15.57
CA PRO A 205 -25.64 1.63 15.00
C PRO A 205 -25.33 0.98 13.65
N VAL A 206 -24.18 1.29 13.04
CA VAL A 206 -23.79 0.77 11.72
C VAL A 206 -23.38 -0.69 11.85
N LYS A 207 -24.07 -1.58 11.13
CA LYS A 207 -23.63 -2.96 10.95
C LYS A 207 -22.36 -3.00 10.11
N VAL A 208 -21.27 -3.50 10.69
CA VAL A 208 -19.96 -3.59 10.03
C VAL A 208 -19.64 -5.04 9.67
N LYS A 209 -19.24 -5.25 8.40
CA LYS A 209 -18.53 -6.45 7.96
C LYS A 209 -17.05 -6.13 7.84
N TRP A 210 -16.20 -7.04 8.30
CA TRP A 210 -14.76 -6.81 8.39
C TRP A 210 -14.05 -7.59 7.31
N HIS A 211 -13.25 -6.90 6.48
CA HIS A 211 -12.49 -7.48 5.38
C HIS A 211 -11.02 -7.11 5.53
N LYS A 212 -10.24 -8.02 6.13
CA LYS A 212 -8.79 -7.84 6.20
C LYS A 212 -8.19 -7.95 4.79
N VAL A 213 -7.60 -6.86 4.31
CA VAL A 213 -6.82 -6.81 3.08
C VAL A 213 -5.33 -6.91 3.41
N ARG A 214 -4.52 -7.37 2.45
CA ARG A 214 -3.06 -7.31 2.61
C ARG A 214 -2.60 -5.89 2.35
N SER A 215 -1.77 -5.33 3.23
CA SER A 215 -1.10 -4.04 3.02
C SER A 215 -0.36 -4.05 1.69
N HIS A 216 -0.39 -2.92 0.97
CA HIS A 216 0.35 -2.70 -0.29
C HIS A 216 0.02 -3.69 -1.42
N THR A 217 -1.25 -4.07 -1.56
CA THR A 217 -1.73 -4.93 -2.66
C THR A 217 -1.97 -4.21 -3.99
N GLY A 218 -1.72 -2.90 -4.08
CA GLY A 218 -2.02 -2.13 -5.29
C GLY A 218 -3.52 -1.91 -5.52
N VAL A 219 -4.34 -2.06 -4.47
CA VAL A 219 -5.76 -1.69 -4.51
C VAL A 219 -5.85 -0.17 -4.49
N GLU A 220 -6.32 0.40 -5.59
CA GLU A 220 -6.43 1.85 -5.82
C GLU A 220 -7.01 2.61 -4.62
N TRP A 221 -8.11 2.14 -4.05
CA TRP A 221 -8.78 2.79 -2.93
C TRP A 221 -7.99 2.75 -1.62
N ASN A 222 -7.19 1.69 -1.41
CA ASN A 222 -6.28 1.63 -0.27
C ASN A 222 -5.12 2.63 -0.45
N GLU A 223 -4.62 2.80 -1.67
CA GLU A 223 -3.59 3.80 -1.95
C GLU A 223 -4.12 5.23 -1.76
N ILE A 224 -5.38 5.48 -2.12
CA ILE A 224 -6.03 6.76 -1.86
C ILE A 224 -6.18 6.99 -0.35
N ALA A 225 -6.59 5.98 0.42
CA ALA A 225 -6.67 6.09 1.88
C ALA A 225 -5.31 6.38 2.53
N ASP A 226 -4.24 5.69 2.12
CA ASP A 226 -2.86 5.95 2.57
C ASP A 226 -2.42 7.40 2.25
N GLN A 227 -2.70 7.88 1.02
CA GLN A 227 -2.40 9.25 0.62
C GLN A 227 -3.15 10.27 1.47
N LEU A 228 -4.44 10.05 1.74
CA LEU A 228 -5.24 10.90 2.62
C LEU A 228 -4.68 10.91 4.04
N ALA A 229 -4.23 9.76 4.55
CA ALA A 229 -3.63 9.66 5.88
C ALA A 229 -2.31 10.44 5.96
N LYS A 230 -1.46 10.35 4.93
CA LYS A 230 -0.23 11.15 4.82
C LYS A 230 -0.52 12.65 4.78
N GLN A 231 -1.50 13.06 3.99
CA GLN A 231 -1.94 14.46 3.92
C GLN A 231 -2.42 14.95 5.29
N GLY A 232 -3.23 14.16 5.98
CA GLY A 232 -3.71 14.47 7.34
C GLY A 232 -2.57 14.67 8.33
N ALA A 233 -1.53 13.81 8.28
CA ALA A 233 -0.35 13.93 9.14
C ALA A 233 0.46 15.21 8.86
N MET A 234 0.49 15.66 7.60
CA MET A 234 1.23 16.85 7.17
C MET A 234 0.44 18.15 7.29
N THR A 235 -0.87 18.09 7.59
CA THR A 235 -1.72 19.28 7.72
C THR A 235 -1.21 20.15 8.89
N PRO A 236 -0.99 21.46 8.67
CA PRO A 236 -0.58 22.36 9.73
C PRO A 236 -1.62 22.39 10.86
N PRO A 237 -1.20 22.64 12.12
CA PRO A 237 -2.11 22.78 13.24
C PRO A 237 -3.08 23.96 13.10
#